data_AF-A0A7C1JHJ3-F1
#
_entry.id   AF-A0A7C1JHJ3-F1
#
_cell.length_a   1.000
_cell.length_b   1.000
_cell.length_c   1.000
_cell.angle_alpha   90.00
_cell.angle_beta   90.00
_cell.angle_gamma   90.00
#
_symmetry.space_group_name_H-M   'P 1'
#
loop_
_entity.id
_entity.type
_entity.pdbx_description
1 polymer ?
#
loop_
_entity_poly.entity_id
_entity_poly.type
_entity_poly.pdbx_seq_one_letter_code
_entity_poly.pdbx_strand_id
1 'polypeptide(L)'
;MFCGEGENMPICVISTTGTSVFSNASANLQAEWKSFRQNAIVDLQAVCKRDSFEGLELYQRTLEYLRAEAKANNATEIIRRASAELNSLSRILVTPRNRSDQLHFLATSTPDGALAARVICDFSREYFQVETATVHLIDGLQVHDGDIFQSDGVRNLIAKIYDIFLNAPNGTYTRVINPTGGFKGVVPYLTLIGMIEADVQLSYIYEQSPVLITLGRVPLQFNFEVLESAYPALKACSDDFVDEQQLKALLKLQAGEGLSDHPAWSLFDQTTQEGSVYFSVNGLGQIVLEHFKALDRTPIYLSRQAANRFDGLDTTQQRRFQDYFERLREPAWIDKHRHDEYANDGNAIPIKPGNVDERLFIYQQDDGSVLVAELAFHRSDGSYDRQPKRRNEYDSYRLWEAKS
;
A
#
# COMPACT_ATOMS: atom_id res chain seq x y z
N MET A 1 12.91 -9.96 16.55
CA MET A 1 12.62 -11.32 17.04
C MET A 1 12.12 -12.11 15.84
N PHE A 2 12.83 -13.18 15.45
CA PHE A 2 12.32 -14.09 14.44
C PHE A 2 11.15 -14.83 15.07
N CYS A 3 9.95 -14.61 14.53
CA CYS A 3 8.75 -15.36 14.90
C CYS A 3 9.00 -16.86 14.75
N GLY A 4 8.39 -17.62 15.66
CA GLY A 4 8.59 -19.04 15.83
C GLY A 4 8.51 -19.86 14.55
N GLU A 5 9.34 -20.90 14.51
CA GLU A 5 9.18 -22.02 13.58
C GLU A 5 7.80 -22.65 13.80
N GLY A 6 6.92 -22.58 12.78
CA GLY A 6 5.68 -23.36 12.79
C GLY A 6 4.68 -23.05 11.67
N GLU A 7 4.39 -21.79 11.39
CA GLU A 7 3.43 -21.40 10.35
C GLU A 7 4.00 -20.32 9.44
N ASN A 8 3.92 -20.58 8.13
CA ASN A 8 4.35 -19.64 7.11
C ASN A 8 3.39 -18.44 7.13
N MET A 9 3.90 -17.23 7.37
CA MET A 9 3.11 -16.00 7.40
C MET A 9 2.26 -15.90 6.11
N PRO A 10 0.96 -15.58 6.19
CA PRO A 10 0.12 -15.51 5.00
C PRO A 10 0.63 -14.43 4.05
N ILE A 11 0.39 -14.59 2.76
CA ILE A 11 0.88 -13.71 1.72
C ILE A 11 -0.28 -12.88 1.18
N CYS A 12 -0.09 -11.57 1.04
CA CYS A 12 -1.01 -10.68 0.33
C CYS A 12 -0.35 -10.23 -0.97
N VAL A 13 -0.83 -10.74 -2.11
CA VAL A 13 -0.32 -10.39 -3.44
C VAL A 13 -1.25 -9.39 -4.13
N ILE A 14 -0.72 -8.23 -4.48
CA ILE A 14 -1.38 -7.24 -5.32
C ILE A 14 -0.76 -7.31 -6.72
N SER A 15 -1.52 -7.80 -7.70
CA SER A 15 -1.07 -7.96 -9.08
C SER A 15 -1.80 -7.01 -10.01
N THR A 16 -1.06 -6.23 -10.80
CA THR A 16 -1.66 -5.65 -12.00
C THR A 16 -1.98 -6.75 -13.00
N THR A 17 -3.04 -6.54 -13.78
CA THR A 17 -3.55 -7.54 -14.70
C THR A 17 -3.48 -7.06 -16.13
N GLY A 18 -2.91 -7.89 -17.00
CA GLY A 18 -2.93 -7.73 -18.45
C GLY A 18 -3.82 -8.76 -19.11
N THR A 19 -3.80 -8.76 -20.44
CA THR A 19 -4.67 -9.61 -21.26
C THR A 19 -3.97 -10.87 -21.77
N SER A 20 -2.82 -11.22 -21.17
CA SER A 20 -1.98 -12.34 -21.62
C SER A 20 -2.70 -13.69 -21.57
N VAL A 21 -3.65 -13.84 -20.64
CA VAL A 21 -4.54 -15.01 -20.55
C VAL A 21 -5.33 -15.27 -21.83
N PHE A 22 -5.65 -14.22 -22.60
CA PHE A 22 -6.30 -14.35 -23.89
C PHE A 22 -5.30 -14.45 -25.05
N SER A 23 -4.24 -13.64 -25.06
CA SER A 23 -3.26 -13.67 -26.15
C SER A 23 -2.51 -15.00 -26.25
N ASN A 24 -2.40 -15.73 -25.14
CA ASN A 24 -1.73 -17.02 -25.08
C ASN A 24 -2.72 -18.20 -25.17
N ALA A 25 -4.02 -17.94 -25.26
CA ALA A 25 -5.05 -18.96 -25.42
C ALA A 25 -5.12 -19.52 -26.85
N SER A 26 -6.03 -20.46 -27.10
CA SER A 26 -6.29 -21.02 -28.43
C SER A 26 -6.71 -19.94 -29.45
N ALA A 27 -6.46 -20.19 -30.75
CA ALA A 27 -6.78 -19.25 -31.83
C ALA A 27 -8.27 -18.82 -31.85
N ASN A 28 -9.19 -19.73 -31.48
CA ASN A 28 -10.61 -19.42 -31.39
C ASN A 28 -10.92 -18.42 -30.28
N LEU A 29 -10.37 -18.65 -29.07
CA LEU A 29 -10.53 -17.73 -27.94
C LEU A 29 -9.89 -16.37 -28.23
N GLN A 30 -8.74 -16.35 -28.92
CA GLN A 30 -8.11 -15.10 -29.35
C GLN A 30 -8.99 -14.30 -30.31
N ALA A 31 -9.70 -14.95 -31.24
CA ALA A 31 -10.59 -14.28 -32.19
C ALA A 31 -11.80 -13.66 -31.47
N GLU A 32 -12.41 -14.39 -30.56
CA GLU A 32 -13.54 -13.91 -29.75
C GLU A 32 -13.12 -12.76 -28.82
N TRP A 33 -11.98 -12.89 -28.15
CA TRP A 33 -11.40 -11.82 -27.35
C TRP A 33 -11.15 -10.54 -28.16
N LYS A 34 -10.61 -10.66 -29.38
CA LYS A 34 -10.41 -9.51 -30.27
C LYS A 34 -11.72 -8.80 -30.63
N SER A 35 -12.81 -9.56 -30.80
CA SER A 35 -14.12 -8.96 -31.02
C SER A 35 -14.66 -8.29 -29.75
N PHE A 36 -14.51 -8.94 -28.59
CA PHE A 36 -15.00 -8.43 -27.32
C PHE A 36 -14.31 -7.12 -26.91
N ARG A 37 -12.98 -7.04 -27.03
CA ARG A 37 -12.20 -5.85 -26.63
C ARG A 37 -12.53 -4.58 -27.42
N GLN A 38 -13.16 -4.72 -28.59
CA GLN A 38 -13.57 -3.59 -29.43
C GLN A 38 -14.93 -3.02 -29.01
N ASN A 39 -15.65 -3.70 -28.10
CA ASN A 39 -16.94 -3.23 -27.66
C ASN A 39 -16.80 -2.07 -26.68
N ALA A 40 -17.25 -0.88 -27.09
CA ALA A 40 -17.20 0.34 -26.29
C ALA A 40 -18.31 0.42 -25.22
N ILE A 41 -19.34 -0.41 -25.29
CA ILE A 41 -20.53 -0.33 -24.43
C ILE A 41 -20.62 -1.60 -23.58
N VAL A 42 -19.71 -1.75 -22.63
CA VAL A 42 -19.69 -2.89 -21.69
C VAL A 42 -19.82 -2.36 -20.26
N ASP A 43 -20.76 -2.88 -19.49
CA ASP A 43 -20.84 -2.64 -18.04
C ASP A 43 -19.68 -3.38 -17.35
N LEU A 44 -18.55 -2.69 -17.18
CA LEU A 44 -17.33 -3.26 -16.61
C LEU A 44 -17.52 -3.74 -15.16
N GLN A 45 -18.39 -3.07 -14.40
CA GLN A 45 -18.71 -3.49 -13.02
C GLN A 45 -19.50 -4.79 -13.03
N ALA A 46 -20.41 -4.98 -14.00
CA ALA A 46 -21.09 -6.26 -14.20
C ALA A 46 -20.11 -7.38 -14.54
N VAL A 47 -19.15 -7.15 -15.45
CA VAL A 47 -18.11 -8.13 -15.80
C VAL A 47 -17.35 -8.62 -14.56
N CYS A 48 -17.03 -7.72 -13.64
CA CYS A 48 -16.26 -8.06 -12.44
C CYS A 48 -17.08 -8.74 -11.33
N LYS A 49 -18.40 -8.50 -11.24
CA LYS A 49 -19.19 -8.78 -10.02
C LYS A 49 -20.49 -9.57 -10.23
N ARG A 50 -21.07 -9.59 -11.43
CA ARG A 50 -22.37 -10.22 -11.68
C ARG A 50 -22.19 -11.59 -12.34
N ASP A 51 -23.18 -12.46 -12.17
CA ASP A 51 -23.20 -13.77 -12.84
C ASP A 51 -23.60 -13.68 -14.32
N SER A 52 -24.34 -12.64 -14.69
CA SER A 52 -24.74 -12.34 -16.06
C SER A 52 -24.18 -10.99 -16.49
N PHE A 53 -23.41 -11.01 -17.58
CA PHE A 53 -22.71 -9.85 -18.12
C PHE A 53 -22.35 -10.11 -19.58
N GLU A 54 -22.02 -9.02 -20.29
CA GLU A 54 -21.53 -9.12 -21.66
C GLU A 54 -20.11 -9.71 -21.69
N GLY A 55 -19.92 -10.78 -22.46
CA GLY A 55 -18.66 -11.55 -22.47
C GLY A 55 -18.67 -12.80 -21.59
N LEU A 56 -19.82 -13.17 -20.99
CA LEU A 56 -19.96 -14.37 -20.16
C LEU A 56 -19.51 -15.66 -20.87
N GLU A 57 -19.89 -15.84 -22.13
CA GLU A 57 -19.50 -17.03 -22.91
C GLU A 57 -17.97 -17.12 -23.09
N LEU A 58 -17.32 -15.99 -23.42
CA LEU A 58 -15.87 -15.92 -23.55
C LEU A 58 -15.18 -16.19 -22.21
N TYR A 59 -15.71 -15.67 -21.11
CA TYR A 59 -15.24 -15.98 -19.76
C TYR A 59 -15.34 -17.48 -19.45
N GLN A 60 -16.51 -18.09 -19.65
CA GLN A 60 -16.75 -19.50 -19.36
C GLN A 60 -15.82 -20.40 -20.17
N ARG A 61 -15.72 -20.16 -21.48
CA ARG A 61 -14.87 -20.94 -22.37
C ARG A 61 -13.38 -20.76 -22.06
N THR A 62 -12.96 -19.57 -21.65
CA THR A 62 -11.58 -19.34 -21.20
C THR A 62 -11.29 -20.08 -19.89
N LEU A 63 -12.21 -20.09 -18.92
CA LEU A 63 -12.05 -20.88 -17.70
C LEU A 63 -12.02 -22.39 -17.97
N GLU A 64 -12.92 -22.89 -18.82
CA GLU A 64 -12.92 -24.30 -19.23
C GLU A 64 -11.61 -24.70 -19.90
N TYR A 65 -11.09 -23.83 -20.77
CA TYR A 65 -9.78 -24.00 -21.38
C TYR A 65 -8.68 -24.13 -20.32
N LEU A 66 -8.57 -23.17 -19.39
CA LEU A 66 -7.56 -23.22 -18.33
C LEU A 66 -7.71 -24.45 -17.42
N ARG A 67 -8.94 -24.84 -17.07
CA ARG A 67 -9.23 -26.05 -16.27
C ARG A 67 -8.84 -27.34 -17.00
N ALA A 68 -8.98 -27.38 -18.32
CA ALA A 68 -8.53 -28.51 -19.13
C ALA A 68 -7.00 -28.60 -19.13
N GLU A 69 -6.33 -27.47 -19.35
CA GLU A 69 -4.86 -27.39 -19.30
C GLU A 69 -4.29 -27.76 -17.92
N ALA A 70 -5.00 -27.40 -16.84
CA ALA A 70 -4.62 -27.71 -15.46
C ALA A 70 -4.66 -29.22 -15.13
N LYS A 71 -5.26 -30.07 -15.98
CA LYS A 71 -5.33 -31.53 -15.81
C LYS A 71 -4.23 -32.28 -16.56
N ALA A 72 -3.42 -31.59 -17.36
CA ALA A 72 -2.34 -32.20 -18.12
C ALA A 72 -1.17 -32.64 -17.22
N ASN A 73 -0.37 -33.62 -17.68
CA ASN A 73 0.79 -34.13 -16.93
C ASN A 73 1.86 -33.04 -16.64
N ASN A 74 1.89 -31.96 -17.40
CA ASN A 74 2.77 -30.80 -17.27
C ASN A 74 1.99 -29.51 -16.95
N ALA A 75 0.84 -29.64 -16.27
CA ALA A 75 -0.07 -28.54 -15.94
C ALA A 75 0.63 -27.30 -15.41
N THR A 76 1.57 -27.43 -14.46
CA THR A 76 2.27 -26.28 -13.89
C THR A 76 2.99 -25.42 -14.94
N GLU A 77 3.67 -26.05 -15.90
CA GLU A 77 4.37 -25.32 -16.97
C GLU A 77 3.40 -24.71 -17.97
N ILE A 78 2.29 -25.39 -18.26
CA ILE A 78 1.26 -24.85 -19.15
C ILE A 78 0.59 -23.63 -18.51
N ILE A 79 0.18 -23.74 -17.24
CA ILE A 79 -0.44 -22.64 -16.50
C ILE A 79 0.50 -21.43 -16.37
N ARG A 80 1.81 -21.66 -16.19
CA ARG A 80 2.82 -20.59 -16.22
C ARG A 80 2.90 -19.87 -17.56
N ARG A 81 2.59 -20.54 -18.67
CA ARG A 81 2.58 -19.93 -20.01
C ARG A 81 1.23 -19.28 -20.34
N ALA A 82 0.16 -19.68 -19.65
CA ALA A 82 -1.17 -19.16 -19.89
C ALA A 82 -1.26 -17.66 -19.60
N SER A 83 -0.64 -17.16 -18.52
CA SER A 83 -0.58 -15.72 -18.27
C SER A 83 0.65 -15.32 -17.43
N ALA A 84 1.05 -14.05 -17.54
CA ALA A 84 2.13 -13.49 -16.74
C ALA A 84 1.81 -13.54 -15.22
N GLU A 85 0.56 -13.28 -14.86
CA GLU A 85 0.05 -13.31 -13.49
C GLU A 85 0.10 -14.72 -12.92
N LEU A 86 -0.42 -15.72 -13.65
CA LEU A 86 -0.39 -17.12 -13.23
C LEU A 86 1.05 -17.65 -13.10
N ASN A 87 1.95 -17.19 -13.97
CA ASN A 87 3.36 -17.48 -13.85
C ASN A 87 3.94 -16.97 -12.53
N SER A 88 3.76 -15.68 -12.24
CA SER A 88 4.26 -15.04 -11.02
C SER A 88 3.67 -15.68 -9.77
N LEU A 89 2.35 -15.89 -9.74
CA LEU A 89 1.66 -16.52 -8.61
C LEU A 89 2.16 -17.93 -8.33
N SER A 90 2.45 -18.72 -9.36
CA SER A 90 3.01 -20.07 -9.20
C SER A 90 4.39 -20.11 -8.54
N ARG A 91 5.08 -18.95 -8.44
CA ARG A 91 6.41 -18.80 -7.84
C ARG A 91 6.37 -18.01 -6.53
N ILE A 92 5.45 -17.04 -6.41
CA ILE A 92 5.27 -16.23 -5.20
C ILE A 92 4.60 -17.05 -4.09
N LEU A 93 3.55 -17.80 -4.44
CA LEU A 93 2.80 -18.56 -3.44
C LEU A 93 3.63 -19.75 -2.95
N VAL A 94 3.80 -19.84 -1.63
CA VAL A 94 4.62 -20.87 -0.96
C VAL A 94 3.80 -22.11 -0.60
N THR A 95 4.40 -23.29 -0.68
CA THR A 95 3.77 -24.58 -0.34
C THR A 95 4.31 -25.07 1.01
N PRO A 96 3.47 -25.51 1.96
CA PRO A 96 2.01 -25.57 1.92
C PRO A 96 1.37 -24.17 1.91
N ARG A 97 0.20 -24.06 1.27
CA ARG A 97 -0.56 -22.79 1.17
C ARG A 97 -1.13 -22.39 2.52
N ASN A 98 -1.20 -21.09 2.78
CA ASN A 98 -1.89 -20.57 3.96
C ASN A 98 -3.34 -20.26 3.57
N ARG A 99 -4.32 -20.67 4.38
CA ARG A 99 -5.75 -20.41 4.11
C ARG A 99 -6.08 -18.92 4.14
N SER A 100 -5.24 -18.13 4.81
CA SER A 100 -5.36 -16.68 4.90
C SER A 100 -4.63 -15.95 3.77
N ASP A 101 -4.02 -16.65 2.80
CA ASP A 101 -3.43 -15.99 1.62
C ASP A 101 -4.49 -15.13 0.89
N GLN A 102 -4.07 -13.97 0.40
CA GLN A 102 -4.94 -13.01 -0.30
C GLN A 102 -4.37 -12.64 -1.67
N LEU A 103 -5.23 -12.60 -2.69
CA LEU A 103 -4.90 -12.19 -4.05
C LEU A 103 -5.77 -11.00 -4.49
N HIS A 104 -5.14 -9.92 -4.91
CA HIS A 104 -5.82 -8.72 -5.40
C HIS A 104 -5.39 -8.45 -6.84
N PHE A 105 -6.33 -8.51 -7.78
CA PHE A 105 -6.10 -8.29 -9.20
C PHE A 105 -6.59 -6.90 -9.59
N LEU A 106 -5.66 -6.01 -9.92
CA LEU A 106 -5.94 -4.64 -10.34
C LEU A 106 -6.15 -4.62 -11.86
N ALA A 107 -7.37 -4.29 -12.28
CA ALA A 107 -7.81 -4.30 -13.67
C ALA A 107 -7.87 -2.88 -14.24
N THR A 108 -7.47 -2.72 -15.51
CA THR A 108 -7.73 -1.50 -16.28
C THR A 108 -9.24 -1.32 -16.48
N SER A 109 -9.67 -0.05 -16.59
CA SER A 109 -11.03 0.33 -16.98
C SER A 109 -11.28 0.09 -18.47
N THR A 110 -11.07 -1.15 -18.92
CA THR A 110 -11.33 -1.60 -20.28
C THR A 110 -12.06 -2.94 -20.25
N PRO A 111 -12.88 -3.27 -21.27
CA PRO A 111 -13.61 -4.54 -21.32
C PRO A 111 -12.70 -5.75 -21.14
N ASP A 112 -11.60 -5.80 -21.89
CA ASP A 112 -10.65 -6.90 -21.85
C ASP A 112 -9.83 -6.97 -20.56
N GLY A 113 -9.49 -5.83 -19.96
CA GLY A 113 -8.83 -5.78 -18.65
C GLY A 113 -9.70 -6.33 -17.54
N ALA A 114 -10.96 -5.89 -17.48
CA ALA A 114 -11.95 -6.39 -16.52
C ALA A 114 -12.18 -7.90 -16.67
N LEU A 115 -12.37 -8.37 -17.91
CA LEU A 115 -12.60 -9.80 -18.18
C LEU A 115 -11.37 -10.66 -17.86
N ALA A 116 -10.17 -10.20 -18.21
CA ALA A 116 -8.92 -10.91 -17.91
C ALA A 116 -8.72 -11.08 -16.41
N ALA A 117 -8.91 -9.99 -15.64
CA ALA A 117 -8.82 -10.03 -14.19
C ALA A 117 -9.85 -10.97 -13.58
N ARG A 118 -11.08 -11.00 -14.11
CA ARG A 118 -12.10 -11.94 -13.63
C ARG A 118 -11.72 -13.40 -13.88
N VAL A 119 -11.30 -13.74 -15.11
CA VAL A 119 -10.83 -15.09 -15.46
C VAL A 119 -9.66 -15.52 -14.57
N ILE A 120 -8.62 -14.69 -14.46
CA ILE A 120 -7.42 -15.02 -13.68
C ILE A 120 -7.76 -15.16 -12.20
N CYS A 121 -8.63 -14.29 -11.66
CA CYS A 121 -9.06 -14.35 -10.27
C CYS A 121 -9.77 -15.66 -9.95
N ASP A 122 -10.79 -16.05 -10.73
CA ASP A 122 -11.53 -17.29 -10.48
C ASP A 122 -10.69 -18.54 -10.69
N PHE A 123 -9.89 -18.56 -11.77
CA PHE A 123 -8.99 -19.68 -11.98
C PHE A 123 -7.96 -19.78 -10.85
N SER A 124 -7.46 -18.66 -10.33
CA SER A 124 -6.51 -18.65 -9.20
C SER A 124 -7.13 -19.18 -7.91
N ARG A 125 -8.39 -18.86 -7.62
CA ARG A 125 -9.13 -19.43 -6.48
C ARG A 125 -9.17 -20.96 -6.56
N GLU A 126 -9.50 -21.49 -7.73
CA GLU A 126 -9.62 -22.94 -7.95
C GLU A 126 -8.26 -23.64 -7.96
N TYR A 127 -7.33 -23.14 -8.75
CA TYR A 127 -6.06 -23.80 -9.03
C TYR A 127 -5.04 -23.64 -7.90
N PHE A 128 -4.95 -22.45 -7.31
CA PHE A 128 -4.04 -22.20 -6.18
C PHE A 128 -4.71 -22.38 -4.81
N GLN A 129 -6.01 -22.65 -4.77
CA GLN A 129 -6.79 -22.86 -3.54
C GLN A 129 -6.75 -21.65 -2.58
N VAL A 130 -6.77 -20.45 -3.15
CA VAL A 130 -6.80 -19.19 -2.37
C VAL A 130 -8.22 -18.65 -2.36
N GLU A 131 -8.92 -18.80 -1.23
CA GLU A 131 -10.33 -18.38 -1.11
C GLU A 131 -10.49 -16.86 -1.28
N THR A 132 -9.59 -16.08 -0.68
CA THR A 132 -9.61 -14.62 -0.73
C THR A 132 -8.88 -14.08 -1.97
N ALA A 133 -9.48 -14.25 -3.14
CA ALA A 133 -9.07 -13.54 -4.35
C ALA A 133 -10.09 -12.47 -4.72
N THR A 134 -9.69 -11.28 -5.19
CA THR A 134 -10.62 -10.19 -5.53
C THR A 134 -10.17 -9.43 -6.77
N VAL A 135 -11.14 -9.01 -7.61
CA VAL A 135 -10.89 -8.10 -8.74
C VAL A 135 -11.20 -6.67 -8.33
N HIS A 136 -10.30 -5.75 -8.61
CA HIS A 136 -10.45 -4.32 -8.39
C HIS A 136 -10.38 -3.61 -9.75
N LEU A 137 -11.53 -3.14 -10.24
CA LEU A 137 -11.56 -2.26 -11.41
C LEU A 137 -11.06 -0.88 -10.99
N ILE A 138 -10.05 -0.36 -11.68
CA ILE A 138 -9.48 0.95 -11.37
C ILE A 138 -10.01 1.99 -12.35
N ASP A 139 -10.89 2.86 -11.87
CA ASP A 139 -11.50 3.93 -12.67
C ASP A 139 -10.42 4.87 -13.23
N GLY A 140 -10.53 5.21 -14.51
CA GLY A 140 -9.56 6.06 -15.22
C GLY A 140 -8.28 5.34 -15.67
N LEU A 141 -8.04 4.11 -15.22
CA LEU A 141 -6.85 3.34 -15.63
C LEU A 141 -7.04 2.74 -17.03
N GLN A 142 -6.65 3.49 -18.07
CA GLN A 142 -6.80 3.09 -19.48
C GLN A 142 -5.63 3.61 -20.34
N VAL A 143 -5.64 3.30 -21.65
CA VAL A 143 -4.51 3.57 -22.59
C VAL A 143 -4.80 4.57 -23.73
N HIS A 144 -6.03 5.07 -23.80
CA HIS A 144 -6.55 5.92 -24.86
C HIS A 144 -6.45 7.42 -24.54
N ASP A 145 -6.49 7.79 -23.26
CA ASP A 145 -6.46 9.17 -22.79
C ASP A 145 -5.40 9.34 -21.71
N GLY A 146 -4.33 10.08 -22.02
CA GLY A 146 -3.22 10.29 -21.10
C GLY A 146 -3.58 11.14 -19.88
N ASP A 147 -4.50 12.11 -20.07
CA ASP A 147 -4.89 13.04 -19.02
C ASP A 147 -5.74 12.30 -17.98
N ILE A 148 -6.75 11.55 -18.41
CA ILE A 148 -7.56 10.70 -17.50
C ILE A 148 -6.69 9.65 -16.81
N PHE A 149 -5.72 9.07 -17.54
CA PHE A 149 -4.80 8.11 -16.94
C PHE A 149 -4.00 8.74 -15.79
N GLN A 150 -3.49 9.95 -15.98
CA GLN A 150 -2.68 10.64 -14.98
C GLN A 150 -3.52 11.22 -13.83
N SER A 151 -4.62 11.91 -14.14
CA SER A 151 -5.46 12.62 -13.16
C SER A 151 -6.32 11.68 -12.32
N ASP A 152 -6.76 10.56 -12.89
CA ASP A 152 -7.71 9.66 -12.22
C ASP A 152 -7.10 8.27 -12.07
N GLY A 153 -6.65 7.67 -13.18
CA GLY A 153 -6.21 6.27 -13.23
C GLY A 153 -5.07 5.93 -12.26
N VAL A 154 -3.99 6.70 -12.30
CA VAL A 154 -2.83 6.52 -11.42
C VAL A 154 -3.21 6.81 -9.96
N ARG A 155 -4.01 7.86 -9.70
CA ARG A 155 -4.42 8.22 -8.34
C ARG A 155 -5.30 7.16 -7.71
N ASN A 156 -6.31 6.69 -8.44
CA ASN A 156 -7.21 5.62 -8.03
C ASN A 156 -6.47 4.30 -7.83
N LEU A 157 -5.47 4.00 -8.68
CA LEU A 157 -4.61 2.84 -8.52
C LEU A 157 -3.86 2.87 -7.19
N ILE A 158 -3.19 3.98 -6.91
CA ILE A 158 -2.40 4.16 -5.68
C ILE A 158 -3.31 4.07 -4.46
N ALA A 159 -4.43 4.81 -4.44
CA ALA A 159 -5.39 4.76 -3.35
C ALA A 159 -5.89 3.32 -3.09
N LYS A 160 -6.20 2.57 -4.15
CA LYS A 160 -6.63 1.17 -4.01
C LYS A 160 -5.55 0.26 -3.42
N ILE A 161 -4.28 0.47 -3.78
CA ILE A 161 -3.17 -0.30 -3.22
C ILE A 161 -3.05 -0.06 -1.71
N TYR A 162 -3.09 1.20 -1.29
CA TYR A 162 -3.03 1.54 0.14
C TYR A 162 -4.27 1.05 0.91
N ASP A 163 -5.46 1.11 0.32
CA ASP A 163 -6.67 0.49 0.89
C ASP A 163 -6.47 -1.02 1.15
N ILE A 164 -5.81 -1.73 0.23
CA ILE A 164 -5.52 -3.15 0.40
C ILE A 164 -4.50 -3.36 1.52
N PHE A 165 -3.43 -2.56 1.58
CA PHE A 165 -2.46 -2.64 2.67
C PHE A 165 -3.08 -2.40 4.04
N LEU A 166 -4.04 -1.48 4.15
CA LEU A 166 -4.75 -1.26 5.39
C LEU A 166 -5.53 -2.49 5.88
N ASN A 167 -6.06 -3.29 4.95
CA ASN A 167 -6.76 -4.54 5.26
C ASN A 167 -5.82 -5.75 5.39
N ALA A 168 -4.53 -5.58 5.08
CA ALA A 168 -3.48 -6.57 5.26
C ALA A 168 -2.31 -5.95 6.04
N PRO A 169 -2.45 -5.59 7.33
CA PRO A 169 -1.46 -4.82 8.10
C PRO A 169 -0.02 -5.36 8.09
N ASN A 170 0.96 -4.48 8.33
CA ASN A 170 2.36 -4.87 8.44
C ASN A 170 2.54 -5.92 9.55
N GLY A 171 3.40 -6.91 9.30
CA GLY A 171 3.67 -8.00 10.24
C GLY A 171 2.60 -9.09 10.26
N THR A 172 1.43 -8.85 9.66
CA THR A 172 0.37 -9.86 9.53
C THR A 172 0.42 -10.61 8.20
N TYR A 173 0.94 -9.96 7.15
CA TYR A 173 1.14 -10.58 5.83
C TYR A 173 2.53 -10.30 5.28
N THR A 174 3.06 -11.26 4.51
CA THR A 174 4.08 -10.93 3.50
C THR A 174 3.39 -10.20 2.35
N ARG A 175 3.56 -8.88 2.27
CA ARG A 175 2.94 -8.06 1.22
C ARG A 175 3.80 -8.07 -0.04
N VAL A 176 3.20 -8.37 -1.19
CA VAL A 176 3.88 -8.44 -2.49
C VAL A 176 3.12 -7.61 -3.52
N ILE A 177 3.79 -6.64 -4.13
CA ILE A 177 3.34 -6.02 -5.38
C ILE A 177 3.96 -6.80 -6.55
N ASN A 178 3.10 -7.26 -7.46
CA ASN A 178 3.46 -7.98 -8.67
C ASN A 178 3.10 -7.15 -9.91
N PRO A 179 4.04 -6.37 -10.47
CA PRO A 179 3.81 -5.55 -11.66
C PRO A 179 4.04 -6.32 -12.97
N THR A 180 4.13 -7.66 -12.95
CA THR A 180 4.53 -8.48 -14.12
C THR A 180 3.52 -8.39 -15.27
N GLY A 181 2.22 -8.35 -14.94
CA GLY A 181 1.14 -8.24 -15.91
C GLY A 181 0.58 -6.82 -16.02
N GLY A 182 -0.09 -6.51 -17.12
CA GLY A 182 -0.89 -5.28 -17.22
C GLY A 182 -0.18 -4.05 -17.77
N PHE A 183 -0.70 -2.88 -17.41
CA PHE A 183 -0.34 -1.62 -18.06
C PHE A 183 1.03 -1.12 -17.60
N LYS A 184 2.04 -1.19 -18.49
CA LYS A 184 3.43 -0.83 -18.18
C LYS A 184 3.63 0.60 -17.67
N GLY A 185 2.71 1.51 -17.99
CA GLY A 185 2.75 2.91 -17.53
C GLY A 185 2.70 3.04 -16.00
N VAL A 186 2.17 2.04 -15.28
CA VAL A 186 2.04 2.11 -13.81
C VAL A 186 3.24 1.57 -13.06
N VAL A 187 4.12 0.83 -13.73
CA VAL A 187 5.27 0.13 -13.12
C VAL A 187 6.17 1.09 -12.33
N PRO A 188 6.48 2.33 -12.79
CA PRO A 188 7.28 3.27 -12.00
C PRO A 188 6.65 3.60 -10.65
N TYR A 189 5.34 3.83 -10.59
CA TYR A 189 4.63 4.14 -9.33
C TYR A 189 4.62 2.93 -8.39
N LEU A 190 4.34 1.73 -8.92
CA LEU A 190 4.41 0.50 -8.15
C LEU A 190 5.81 0.23 -7.60
N THR A 191 6.82 0.60 -8.40
CA THR A 191 8.22 0.46 -8.00
C THR A 191 8.56 1.39 -6.83
N LEU A 192 8.11 2.63 -6.91
CA LEU A 192 8.29 3.59 -5.82
C LEU A 192 7.58 3.14 -4.55
N ILE A 193 6.32 2.69 -4.63
CA ILE A 193 5.60 2.15 -3.47
C ILE A 193 6.37 1.00 -2.83
N GLY A 194 6.84 0.03 -3.64
CA GLY A 194 7.63 -1.10 -3.13
C GLY A 194 8.99 -0.72 -2.53
N MET A 195 9.54 0.45 -2.90
CA MET A 195 10.77 0.98 -2.32
C MET A 195 10.52 1.82 -1.05
N ILE A 196 9.40 2.54 -0.99
CA ILE A 196 9.02 3.43 0.11
C ILE A 196 8.44 2.63 1.29
N GLU A 197 7.54 1.68 1.01
CA GLU A 197 6.84 0.94 2.05
C GLU A 197 7.72 -0.16 2.64
N ALA A 198 7.99 -0.03 3.95
CA ALA A 198 8.99 -0.82 4.67
C ALA A 198 8.64 -2.32 4.84
N ASP A 199 7.48 -2.77 4.40
CA ASP A 199 7.03 -4.16 4.52
C ASP A 199 6.47 -4.74 3.21
N VAL A 200 6.59 -3.98 2.12
CA VAL A 200 6.18 -4.41 0.79
C VAL A 200 7.38 -4.99 0.02
N GLN A 201 7.17 -6.11 -0.65
CA GLN A 201 8.11 -6.69 -1.61
C GLN A 201 7.62 -6.39 -3.02
N LEU A 202 8.53 -6.00 -3.90
CA LEU A 202 8.23 -5.81 -5.31
C LEU A 202 8.83 -6.97 -6.10
N SER A 203 7.98 -7.89 -6.55
CA SER A 203 8.41 -9.13 -7.22
C SER A 203 7.86 -9.19 -8.63
N TYR A 204 8.72 -9.41 -9.61
CA TYR A 204 8.31 -9.53 -11.02
C TYR A 204 9.06 -10.65 -11.74
N ILE A 205 8.48 -11.15 -12.83
CA ILE A 205 9.15 -12.07 -13.75
C ILE A 205 9.67 -11.30 -14.95
N TYR A 206 10.96 -11.46 -15.24
CA TYR A 206 11.57 -10.89 -16.44
C TYR A 206 11.33 -11.79 -17.65
N GLU A 207 10.42 -11.40 -18.54
CA GLU A 207 10.13 -12.08 -19.81
C GLU A 207 10.05 -13.62 -19.68
N GLN A 208 10.50 -14.38 -20.68
CA GLN A 208 10.47 -15.85 -20.71
C GLN A 208 11.38 -16.53 -19.65
N SER A 209 11.87 -15.79 -18.65
CA SER A 209 12.74 -16.31 -17.59
C SER A 209 11.97 -17.13 -16.54
N PRO A 210 12.57 -18.24 -16.05
CA PRO A 210 12.07 -18.96 -14.89
C PRO A 210 12.32 -18.23 -13.55
N VAL A 211 13.02 -17.10 -13.55
CA VAL A 211 13.46 -16.41 -12.32
C VAL A 211 12.42 -15.38 -11.87
N LEU A 212 12.01 -15.48 -10.60
CA LEU A 212 11.31 -14.42 -9.90
C LEU A 212 12.35 -13.43 -9.37
N ILE A 213 12.28 -12.18 -9.82
CA ILE A 213 13.17 -11.11 -9.36
C ILE A 213 12.41 -10.32 -8.29
N THR A 214 12.96 -10.29 -7.08
CA THR A 214 12.51 -9.37 -6.03
C THR A 214 13.44 -8.18 -6.01
N LEU A 215 12.90 -6.98 -6.23
CA LEU A 215 13.67 -5.75 -6.15
C LEU A 215 14.00 -5.45 -4.69
N GLY A 216 15.29 -5.25 -4.43
CA GLY A 216 15.77 -4.82 -3.12
C GLY A 216 15.27 -3.42 -2.80
N ARG A 217 15.08 -3.15 -1.50
CA ARG A 217 14.72 -1.81 -1.05
C ARG A 217 15.92 -0.88 -1.12
N VAL A 218 15.64 0.35 -1.48
CA VAL A 218 16.60 1.46 -1.36
C VAL A 218 16.29 2.16 -0.04
N PRO A 219 17.29 2.50 0.80
CA PRO A 219 17.07 3.22 2.05
C PRO A 219 16.72 4.70 1.76
N LEU A 220 15.54 4.92 1.18
CA LEU A 220 14.96 6.24 0.98
C LEU A 220 14.28 6.68 2.27
N GLN A 221 14.52 7.92 2.67
CA GLN A 221 13.78 8.55 3.76
C GLN A 221 13.12 9.80 3.20
N PHE A 222 11.85 9.98 3.52
CA PHE A 222 11.17 11.22 3.22
C PHE A 222 11.72 12.35 4.07
N ASN A 223 11.79 13.55 3.50
CA ASN A 223 11.99 14.76 4.29
C ASN A 223 10.66 15.13 4.94
N PHE A 224 10.38 14.53 6.09
CA PHE A 224 9.11 14.70 6.80
C PHE A 224 8.79 16.15 7.11
N GLU A 225 9.77 16.98 7.48
CA GLU A 225 9.54 18.40 7.77
C GLU A 225 8.96 19.16 6.56
N VAL A 226 9.48 18.87 5.36
CA VAL A 226 8.99 19.45 4.11
C VAL A 226 7.62 18.91 3.71
N LEU A 227 7.38 17.61 3.93
CA LEU A 227 6.13 16.98 3.48
C LEU A 227 4.97 17.24 4.44
N GLU A 228 5.24 17.31 5.75
CA GLU A 228 4.27 17.70 6.77
C GLU A 228 3.78 19.13 6.54
N SER A 229 4.69 20.06 6.21
CA SER A 229 4.31 21.44 5.87
C SER A 229 3.47 21.51 4.59
N ALA A 230 3.69 20.60 3.63
CA ALA A 230 2.94 20.49 2.39
C ALA A 230 1.64 19.67 2.52
N TYR A 231 1.41 18.97 3.63
CA TYR A 231 0.26 18.07 3.79
C TYR A 231 -1.10 18.76 3.57
N PRO A 232 -1.36 19.99 4.07
CA PRO A 232 -2.61 20.69 3.77
C PRO A 232 -2.81 20.94 2.27
N ALA A 233 -1.75 21.25 1.53
CA ALA A 233 -1.77 21.42 0.08
C ALA A 233 -2.04 20.10 -0.63
N LEU A 234 -1.35 19.02 -0.25
CA LEU A 234 -1.56 17.69 -0.81
C LEU A 234 -2.99 17.20 -0.62
N LYS A 235 -3.56 17.40 0.58
CA LYS A 235 -4.94 17.04 0.88
C LYS A 235 -5.93 17.85 0.04
N ALA A 236 -5.81 19.18 0.02
CA ALA A 236 -6.69 20.04 -0.75
C ALA A 236 -6.67 19.70 -2.25
N CYS A 237 -5.47 19.54 -2.84
CA CYS A 237 -5.28 19.18 -4.25
C CYS A 237 -5.67 17.72 -4.57
N SER A 238 -5.88 16.88 -3.56
CA SER A 238 -6.43 15.53 -3.75
C SER A 238 -7.95 15.56 -3.72
N ASP A 239 -8.53 16.39 -2.85
CA ASP A 239 -9.98 16.53 -2.71
C ASP A 239 -10.60 17.29 -3.90
N ASP A 240 -9.93 18.31 -4.43
CA ASP A 240 -10.40 19.11 -5.58
C ASP A 240 -9.25 19.80 -6.33
N PHE A 241 -9.57 20.45 -7.45
CA PHE A 241 -8.69 21.39 -8.14
C PHE A 241 -8.49 22.67 -7.33
N VAL A 242 -7.25 23.11 -7.18
CA VAL A 242 -6.87 24.28 -6.38
C VAL A 242 -6.23 25.34 -7.28
N ASP A 243 -6.58 26.61 -7.12
CA ASP A 243 -5.94 27.70 -7.89
C ASP A 243 -4.53 28.05 -7.36
N GLU A 244 -3.76 28.80 -8.15
CA GLU A 244 -2.38 29.18 -7.79
C GLU A 244 -2.29 29.94 -6.46
N GLN A 245 -3.22 30.86 -6.20
CA GLN A 245 -3.19 31.70 -5.01
C GLN A 245 -3.45 30.87 -3.75
N GLN A 246 -4.44 29.98 -3.82
CA GLN A 246 -4.76 29.06 -2.74
C GLN A 246 -3.62 28.06 -2.51
N LEU A 247 -3.02 27.50 -3.57
CA LEU A 247 -1.90 26.58 -3.42
C LEU A 247 -0.69 27.25 -2.76
N LYS A 248 -0.34 28.49 -3.17
CA LYS A 248 0.73 29.26 -2.52
C LYS A 248 0.46 29.50 -1.04
N ALA A 249 -0.79 29.81 -0.69
CA ALA A 249 -1.19 30.01 0.70
C ALA A 249 -1.06 28.71 1.53
N LEU A 250 -1.48 27.57 0.98
CA LEU A 250 -1.38 26.26 1.64
C LEU A 250 0.08 25.83 1.83
N LEU A 251 0.95 26.15 0.86
CA LEU A 251 2.41 25.91 0.94
C LEU A 251 3.16 26.99 1.75
N LYS A 252 2.45 27.99 2.29
CA LYS A 252 3.00 29.08 3.11
C LYS A 252 4.14 29.86 2.42
N LEU A 253 4.06 30.00 1.10
CA LEU A 253 5.03 30.75 0.31
C LEU A 253 4.93 32.25 0.61
N GLN A 254 6.09 32.90 0.64
CA GLN A 254 6.22 34.34 0.88
C GLN A 254 5.84 35.15 -0.36
N ALA A 255 5.58 36.44 -0.16
CA ALA A 255 5.28 37.36 -1.26
C ALA A 255 6.47 37.43 -2.24
N GLY A 256 6.23 37.06 -3.49
CA GLY A 256 7.25 37.03 -4.54
C GLY A 256 7.85 35.65 -4.84
N GLU A 257 7.59 34.64 -4.00
CA GLU A 257 7.98 33.25 -4.28
C GLU A 257 7.04 32.60 -5.30
N GLY A 258 7.64 31.86 -6.24
CA GLY A 258 6.95 31.00 -7.18
C GLY A 258 6.65 29.63 -6.56
N LEU A 259 5.67 28.92 -7.12
CA LEU A 259 5.35 27.56 -6.67
C LEU A 259 6.57 26.62 -6.79
N SER A 260 7.37 26.79 -7.85
CA SER A 260 8.60 26.01 -8.09
C SER A 260 9.69 26.21 -7.04
N ASP A 261 9.60 27.24 -6.21
CA ASP A 261 10.55 27.49 -5.11
C ASP A 261 10.28 26.56 -3.92
N HIS A 262 9.08 25.99 -3.82
CA HIS A 262 8.75 25.02 -2.78
C HIS A 262 9.33 23.63 -3.11
N PRO A 263 10.02 22.94 -2.17
CA PRO A 263 10.59 21.62 -2.46
C PRO A 263 9.56 20.53 -2.81
N ALA A 264 8.30 20.70 -2.40
CA ALA A 264 7.20 19.80 -2.70
C ALA A 264 6.47 20.09 -4.03
N TRP A 265 6.91 21.09 -4.80
CA TRP A 265 6.27 21.49 -6.07
C TRP A 265 6.05 20.31 -7.04
N SER A 266 7.01 19.39 -7.12
CA SER A 266 6.97 18.23 -8.01
C SER A 266 5.89 17.20 -7.66
N LEU A 267 5.15 17.39 -6.58
CA LEU A 267 4.04 16.53 -6.16
C LEU A 267 2.69 16.97 -6.75
N PHE A 268 2.67 18.06 -7.52
CA PHE A 268 1.47 18.63 -8.11
C PHE A 268 1.57 18.65 -9.64
N ASP A 269 0.43 18.47 -10.30
CA ASP A 269 0.25 18.68 -11.74
C ASP A 269 -0.53 19.96 -11.97
N GLN A 270 -0.19 20.65 -13.07
CA GLN A 270 -0.88 21.85 -13.54
C GLN A 270 -1.82 21.48 -14.68
N THR A 271 -3.08 21.93 -14.59
CA THR A 271 -4.04 21.87 -15.69
C THR A 271 -4.62 23.24 -15.99
N THR A 272 -5.16 23.43 -17.20
CA THR A 272 -5.82 24.68 -17.60
C THR A 272 -7.27 24.38 -17.97
N GLN A 273 -8.20 25.00 -17.25
CA GLN A 273 -9.64 24.87 -17.50
C GLN A 273 -10.24 26.26 -17.72
N GLU A 274 -10.94 26.45 -18.84
CA GLU A 274 -11.61 27.71 -19.19
C GLU A 274 -10.70 28.95 -19.15
N GLY A 275 -9.40 28.78 -19.41
CA GLY A 275 -8.40 29.85 -19.37
C GLY A 275 -7.83 30.16 -17.98
N SER A 276 -8.28 29.46 -16.95
CA SER A 276 -7.74 29.51 -15.59
C SER A 276 -6.84 28.31 -15.31
N VAL A 277 -5.78 28.54 -14.52
CA VAL A 277 -4.81 27.51 -14.13
C VAL A 277 -5.22 26.91 -12.79
N TYR A 278 -5.24 25.58 -12.75
CA TYR A 278 -5.56 24.80 -11.56
C TYR A 278 -4.49 23.75 -11.30
N PHE A 279 -4.42 23.31 -10.06
CA PHE A 279 -3.48 22.32 -9.57
C PHE A 279 -4.22 21.14 -8.96
N SER A 280 -3.67 19.96 -9.17
CA SER A 280 -4.11 18.72 -8.54
C SER A 280 -2.88 17.93 -8.07
N VAL A 281 -3.07 17.00 -7.15
CA VAL A 281 -1.97 16.11 -6.75
C VAL A 281 -1.63 15.17 -7.90
N ASN A 282 -0.35 14.93 -8.15
CA ASN A 282 0.07 13.94 -9.16
C ASN A 282 0.29 12.55 -8.54
N GLY A 283 0.69 11.56 -9.33
CA GLY A 283 0.94 10.20 -8.82
C GLY A 283 2.00 10.13 -7.71
N LEU A 284 3.04 10.96 -7.73
CA LEU A 284 4.03 11.01 -6.65
C LEU A 284 3.42 11.60 -5.38
N GLY A 285 2.71 12.73 -5.52
CA GLY A 285 2.01 13.36 -4.41
C GLY A 285 0.95 12.45 -3.79
N GLN A 286 0.29 11.62 -4.60
CA GLN A 286 -0.68 10.63 -4.10
C GLN A 286 0.00 9.52 -3.30
N ILE A 287 1.17 9.01 -3.73
CA ILE A 287 1.95 8.04 -2.93
C ILE A 287 2.31 8.66 -1.58
N VAL A 288 2.83 9.89 -1.58
CA VAL A 288 3.17 10.61 -0.34
C VAL A 288 1.94 10.77 0.54
N LEU A 289 0.83 11.28 -0.01
CA LEU A 289 -0.40 11.51 0.75
C LEU A 289 -0.94 10.23 1.38
N GLU A 290 -0.98 9.11 0.63
CA GLU A 290 -1.45 7.84 1.17
C GLU A 290 -0.48 7.23 2.19
N HIS A 291 0.83 7.44 2.02
CA HIS A 291 1.83 7.08 3.04
C HIS A 291 1.56 7.83 4.36
N PHE A 292 1.37 9.16 4.31
CA PHE A 292 1.01 9.95 5.49
C PHE A 292 -0.31 9.52 6.11
N LYS A 293 -1.36 9.29 5.30
CA LYS A 293 -2.64 8.76 5.79
C LYS A 293 -2.47 7.39 6.45
N ALA A 294 -1.58 6.53 5.96
CA ALA A 294 -1.30 5.24 6.56
C ALA A 294 -0.60 5.40 7.93
N LEU A 295 0.34 6.34 8.06
CA LEU A 295 0.95 6.70 9.34
C LEU A 295 -0.11 7.24 10.32
N ASP A 296 -0.94 8.19 9.90
CA ASP A 296 -2.05 8.76 10.70
C ASP A 296 -3.03 7.69 11.21
N ARG A 297 -3.11 6.54 10.53
CA ARG A 297 -4.00 5.43 10.88
C ARG A 297 -3.41 4.45 11.89
N THR A 298 -2.10 4.46 12.17
CA THR A 298 -1.51 3.64 13.24
C THR A 298 -1.95 4.19 14.60
N PRO A 299 -2.92 3.59 15.31
CA PRO A 299 -3.45 4.19 16.52
C PRO A 299 -2.36 4.22 17.59
N ILE A 300 -2.10 5.41 18.12
CA ILE A 300 -1.22 5.56 19.28
C ILE A 300 -2.10 5.62 20.51
N TYR A 301 -2.03 4.60 21.35
CA TYR A 301 -2.71 4.60 22.64
C TYR A 301 -1.73 5.04 23.71
N LEU A 302 -2.19 5.90 24.62
CA LEU A 302 -1.50 6.17 25.87
C LEU A 302 -2.13 5.29 26.95
N SER A 303 -1.28 4.66 27.78
CA SER A 303 -1.71 4.09 29.05
C SER A 303 -2.19 5.20 29.99
N ARG A 304 -2.86 4.84 31.09
CA ARG A 304 -3.25 5.82 32.11
C ARG A 304 -2.03 6.54 32.70
N GLN A 305 -0.93 5.81 32.89
CA GLN A 305 0.33 6.32 33.42
C GLN A 305 0.97 7.31 32.45
N ALA A 306 1.07 6.96 31.17
CA ALA A 306 1.61 7.84 30.13
C ALA A 306 0.74 9.09 29.94
N ALA A 307 -0.59 8.93 29.91
CA ALA A 307 -1.52 10.04 29.76
C ALA A 307 -1.43 11.03 30.93
N ASN A 308 -1.50 10.54 32.17
CA ASN A 308 -1.38 11.39 33.36
C ASN A 308 -0.03 12.11 33.43
N ARG A 309 1.04 11.43 33.02
CA ARG A 309 2.37 12.02 32.99
C ARG A 309 2.45 13.13 31.94
N PHE A 310 2.00 12.85 30.72
CA PHE A 310 1.94 13.83 29.63
C PHE A 310 1.16 15.09 30.01
N ASP A 311 0.01 14.93 30.66
CA ASP A 311 -0.85 16.05 31.06
C ASP A 311 -0.20 16.92 32.16
N GLY A 312 0.73 16.35 32.93
CA GLY A 312 1.51 17.04 33.95
C GLY A 312 2.82 17.69 33.45
N LEU A 313 3.19 17.51 32.18
CA LEU A 313 4.39 18.10 31.59
C LEU A 313 4.18 19.58 31.24
N ASP A 314 5.27 20.35 31.14
CA ASP A 314 5.21 21.72 30.62
C ASP A 314 4.93 21.75 29.11
N THR A 315 4.54 22.91 28.58
CA THR A 315 4.18 23.09 27.16
C THR A 315 5.30 22.69 26.19
N THR A 316 6.57 22.88 26.58
CA THR A 316 7.72 22.55 25.71
C THR A 316 7.92 21.05 25.67
N GLN A 317 7.88 20.39 26.83
CA GLN A 317 7.97 18.94 26.94
C GLN A 317 6.78 18.26 26.25
N GLN A 318 5.57 18.79 26.41
CA GLN A 318 4.39 18.29 25.70
C GLN A 318 4.60 18.31 24.18
N ARG A 319 5.04 19.44 23.60
CA ARG A 319 5.33 19.50 22.16
C ARG A 319 6.35 18.48 21.69
N ARG A 320 7.39 18.22 22.49
CA ARG A 320 8.41 17.21 22.13
C ARG A 320 7.83 15.80 22.15
N PHE A 321 7.08 15.44 23.18
CA PHE A 321 6.43 14.14 23.22
C PHE A 321 5.33 13.98 22.16
N GLN A 322 4.65 15.07 21.76
CA GLN A 322 3.74 15.07 20.62
C GLN A 322 4.46 14.66 19.34
N ASP A 323 5.59 15.29 19.01
CA ASP A 323 6.42 14.91 17.86
C ASP A 323 6.86 13.44 17.93
N TYR A 324 7.23 12.96 19.13
CA TYR A 324 7.56 11.54 19.30
C TYR A 324 6.36 10.61 19.10
N PHE A 325 5.16 10.98 19.54
CA PHE A 325 3.95 10.18 19.31
C PHE A 325 3.63 10.08 17.82
N GLU A 326 3.81 11.17 17.06
CA GLU A 326 3.64 11.11 15.60
C GLU A 326 4.69 10.20 14.96
N ARG A 327 5.96 10.31 15.37
CA ARG A 327 7.04 9.44 14.86
C ARG A 327 6.87 7.97 15.25
N LEU A 328 6.16 7.65 16.34
CA LEU A 328 5.84 6.26 16.69
C LEU A 328 4.90 5.59 15.67
N ARG A 329 4.27 6.35 14.78
CA ARG A 329 3.50 5.80 13.67
C ARG A 329 4.39 5.18 12.60
N GLU A 330 5.69 5.49 12.58
CA GLU A 330 6.67 5.00 11.63
C GLU A 330 7.45 3.78 12.17
N PRO A 331 7.23 2.55 11.64
CA PRO A 331 7.95 1.37 12.10
C PRO A 331 9.48 1.49 11.95
N ALA A 332 9.95 2.12 10.86
CA ALA A 332 11.36 2.33 10.61
C ALA A 332 12.01 3.28 11.64
N TRP A 333 11.26 4.28 12.12
CA TRP A 333 11.72 5.16 13.18
C TRP A 333 11.83 4.41 14.51
N ILE A 334 10.83 3.58 14.85
CA ILE A 334 10.86 2.71 16.03
C ILE A 334 12.10 1.81 15.99
N ASP A 335 12.33 1.11 14.88
CA ASP A 335 13.45 0.18 14.73
C ASP A 335 14.81 0.87 14.84
N LYS A 336 14.93 2.10 14.36
CA LYS A 336 16.16 2.90 14.47
C LYS A 336 16.43 3.41 15.89
N HIS A 337 15.37 3.69 16.65
CA HIS A 337 15.47 4.37 17.96
C HIS A 337 15.20 3.45 19.15
N ARG A 338 14.84 2.18 18.92
CA ARG A 338 14.73 1.18 19.99
C ARG A 338 16.09 0.84 20.58
N HIS A 339 16.11 0.54 21.87
CA HIS A 339 17.31 0.10 22.58
C HIS A 339 17.24 -1.43 22.82
N ASP A 340 18.04 -2.19 22.07
CA ASP A 340 17.91 -3.66 21.93
C ASP A 340 18.21 -4.48 23.21
N GLU A 341 18.81 -3.88 24.24
CA GLU A 341 19.25 -4.60 25.46
C GLU A 341 18.11 -5.22 26.32
N TYR A 342 16.84 -4.96 26.00
CA TYR A 342 15.71 -5.36 26.87
C TYR A 342 14.55 -6.06 26.15
N ALA A 343 14.68 -6.34 24.85
CA ALA A 343 13.64 -6.94 24.02
C ALA A 343 13.57 -8.48 24.18
N ASN A 344 13.17 -8.96 25.35
CA ASN A 344 12.72 -10.34 25.56
C ASN A 344 11.20 -10.38 25.81
N ASP A 345 10.59 -11.53 25.46
CA ASP A 345 9.14 -11.78 25.42
C ASP A 345 8.36 -11.12 26.57
N GLY A 346 7.61 -10.05 26.24
CA GLY A 346 6.62 -9.41 27.12
C GLY A 346 7.01 -8.08 27.77
N ASN A 347 8.25 -7.60 27.60
CA ASN A 347 8.71 -6.31 28.13
C ASN A 347 8.44 -5.14 27.19
N ALA A 348 8.31 -3.94 27.76
CA ALA A 348 8.14 -2.72 26.95
C ALA A 348 9.42 -2.42 26.15
N ILE A 349 9.25 -1.96 24.92
CA ILE A 349 10.34 -1.54 24.04
C ILE A 349 10.77 -0.11 24.45
N PRO A 350 12.01 0.07 24.93
CA PRO A 350 12.53 1.40 25.23
C PRO A 350 12.91 2.13 23.94
N ILE A 351 12.36 3.33 23.76
CA ILE A 351 12.64 4.23 22.64
C ILE A 351 13.49 5.40 23.11
N LYS A 352 14.59 5.63 22.38
CA LYS A 352 15.53 6.75 22.56
C LYS A 352 15.49 7.63 21.32
N PRO A 353 14.70 8.74 21.32
CA PRO A 353 14.55 9.62 20.16
C PRO A 353 15.85 10.28 19.66
N GLY A 354 16.91 10.28 20.47
CA GLY A 354 18.21 10.83 20.10
C GLY A 354 19.08 11.10 21.32
N ASN A 355 19.98 12.08 21.21
CA ASN A 355 20.80 12.57 22.33
C ASN A 355 20.04 13.59 23.18
N VAL A 356 18.82 13.21 23.57
CA VAL A 356 17.90 14.02 24.38
C VAL A 356 17.58 13.27 25.68
N ASP A 357 16.87 13.93 26.60
CA ASP A 357 16.63 13.35 27.92
C ASP A 357 15.40 12.43 27.95
N GLU A 358 14.45 12.71 27.06
CA GLU A 358 13.16 12.07 26.90
C GLU A 358 13.28 10.61 26.45
N ARG A 359 12.47 9.73 27.02
CA ARG A 359 12.37 8.30 26.71
C ARG A 359 10.91 7.88 26.67
N LEU A 360 10.60 6.92 25.80
CA LEU A 360 9.27 6.29 25.75
C LEU A 360 9.44 4.80 25.97
N PHE A 361 8.48 4.19 26.65
CA PHE A 361 8.34 2.74 26.71
C PHE A 361 7.07 2.36 25.97
N ILE A 362 7.20 1.54 24.94
CA ILE A 362 6.08 1.19 24.06
C ILE A 362 5.82 -0.31 24.00
N TYR A 363 4.62 -0.69 23.61
CA TYR A 363 4.27 -2.04 23.17
C TYR A 363 3.65 -1.94 21.77
N GLN A 364 4.16 -2.74 20.83
CA GLN A 364 3.49 -2.98 19.55
C GLN A 364 2.41 -4.04 19.76
N GLN A 365 1.20 -3.77 19.30
CA GLN A 365 0.05 -4.67 19.44
C GLN A 365 -0.15 -5.49 18.15
N ASP A 366 -0.82 -6.63 18.26
CA ASP A 366 -1.06 -7.54 17.12
C ASP A 366 -1.93 -6.91 16.01
N ASP A 367 -2.74 -5.91 16.37
CA ASP A 367 -3.55 -5.12 15.43
C ASP A 367 -2.78 -3.99 14.72
N GLY A 368 -1.46 -3.89 14.98
CA GLY A 368 -0.58 -2.86 14.43
C GLY A 368 -0.57 -1.54 15.21
N SER A 369 -1.40 -1.38 16.25
CA SER A 369 -1.38 -0.18 17.09
C SER A 369 -0.18 -0.13 18.02
N VAL A 370 0.17 1.06 18.51
CA VAL A 370 1.27 1.27 19.45
C VAL A 370 0.71 1.78 20.77
N LEU A 371 0.97 1.05 21.86
CA LEU A 371 0.67 1.50 23.22
C LEU A 371 1.91 2.13 23.84
N VAL A 372 1.87 3.43 24.13
CA VAL A 372 2.84 4.11 24.98
C VAL A 372 2.52 3.79 26.43
N ALA A 373 3.33 2.93 27.02
CA ALA A 373 3.20 2.47 28.40
C ALA A 373 3.63 3.57 29.39
N GLU A 374 4.80 4.19 29.18
CA GLU A 374 5.33 5.24 30.06
C GLU A 374 6.16 6.28 29.31
N LEU A 375 6.19 7.50 29.87
CA LEU A 375 7.10 8.59 29.47
C LEU A 375 8.14 8.79 30.57
N ALA A 376 9.41 8.84 30.19
CA ALA A 376 10.50 8.93 31.14
C ALA A 376 11.54 9.98 30.72
N PHE A 377 12.36 10.37 31.69
CA PHE A 377 13.55 11.19 31.50
C PHE A 377 14.75 10.45 32.06
N HIS A 378 15.83 10.42 31.30
CA HIS A 378 17.05 9.69 31.64
C HIS A 378 17.87 10.37 32.74
N ARG A 379 17.92 11.71 32.75
CA ARG A 379 18.77 12.51 33.65
C ARG A 379 17.95 13.39 34.58
N SER A 380 16.81 13.91 34.12
CA SER A 380 16.07 14.93 34.88
C SER A 380 15.43 14.40 36.17
N ASP A 381 14.95 13.16 36.19
CA ASP A 381 14.24 12.63 37.36
C ASP A 381 14.41 11.12 37.63
N GLY A 382 15.32 10.46 36.90
CA GLY A 382 15.61 9.02 37.06
C GLY A 382 14.42 8.11 36.75
N SER A 383 13.34 8.62 36.14
CA SER A 383 12.18 7.80 35.78
C SER A 383 12.50 6.73 34.75
N TYR A 384 13.58 6.90 33.97
CA TYR A 384 14.06 5.89 33.04
C TYR A 384 14.46 4.56 33.71
N ASP A 385 14.92 4.60 34.96
CA ASP A 385 15.30 3.39 35.70
C ASP A 385 14.08 2.57 36.17
N ARG A 386 12.88 3.17 36.11
CA ARG A 386 11.60 2.52 36.44
C ARG A 386 10.99 1.95 35.16
N GLN A 387 11.67 0.97 34.57
CA GLN A 387 11.17 0.32 33.36
C GLN A 387 9.87 -0.46 33.64
N PRO A 388 8.89 -0.41 32.72
CA PRO A 388 7.70 -1.26 32.76
C PRO A 388 8.09 -2.74 32.78
N LYS A 389 7.66 -3.47 33.82
CA LYS A 389 8.06 -4.88 34.01
C LYS A 389 7.08 -5.89 33.43
N ARG A 390 5.80 -5.53 33.25
CA ARG A 390 4.76 -6.47 32.79
C ARG A 390 3.73 -5.78 31.91
N ARG A 391 3.50 -6.33 30.71
CA ARG A 391 2.51 -5.84 29.74
C ARG A 391 1.09 -5.71 30.31
N ASN A 392 0.68 -6.61 31.19
CA ASN A 392 -0.67 -6.67 31.76
C ASN A 392 -0.99 -5.56 32.78
N GLU A 393 -0.04 -4.71 33.11
CA GLU A 393 -0.24 -3.54 33.99
C GLU A 393 -0.63 -2.27 33.21
N TYR A 394 -0.63 -2.35 31.88
CA TYR A 394 -0.87 -1.21 30.99
C TYR A 394 -2.00 -1.51 30.02
N ASP A 395 -3.13 -0.85 30.19
CA ASP A 395 -4.25 -0.91 29.24
C ASP A 395 -4.29 0.33 28.35
N SER A 396 -4.81 0.19 27.14
CA SER A 396 -5.14 1.32 26.28
C SER A 396 -6.17 2.21 26.98
N TYR A 397 -5.76 3.42 27.39
CA TYR A 397 -6.59 4.33 28.19
C TYR A 397 -7.06 5.54 27.38
N ARG A 398 -6.17 6.17 26.62
CA ARG A 398 -6.47 7.36 25.81
C ARG A 398 -5.93 7.16 24.40
N LEU A 399 -6.79 7.23 23.38
CA LEU A 399 -6.34 7.36 22.00
C LEU A 399 -5.69 8.73 21.84
N TRP A 400 -4.49 8.75 21.27
CA TRP A 400 -3.80 9.97 20.90
C TRP A 400 -4.40 10.51 19.61
N GLU A 401 -5.05 11.66 19.71
CA GLU A 401 -5.53 12.43 18.57
C GLU A 401 -4.51 13.53 18.28
N ALA A 402 -3.89 13.48 17.10
CA ALA A 402 -3.04 14.55 16.62
C ALA A 402 -3.85 15.84 16.66
N LYS A 403 -3.38 16.85 17.41
CA LYS A 403 -4.00 18.17 17.35
C LYS A 403 -3.59 18.82 16.05
N SER A 404 -4.54 18.91 15.13
CA SER A 404 -4.50 19.69 13.88
C SER A 404 -3.94 21.09 14.06
#